data_AF-A0A2U9R5B5-F1
#
_entry.id   AF-A0A2U9R5B5-F1
#
_cell.length_a   1.000
_cell.length_b   1.000
_cell.length_c   1.000
_cell.angle_alpha   90.00
_cell.angle_beta   90.00
_cell.angle_gamma   90.00
#
_symmetry.space_group_name_H-M   'P 1'
#
loop_
_entity.id
_entity.type
_entity.pdbx_description
1 polymer ?
#
loop_
_entity_poly.entity_id
_entity_poly.type
_entity_poly.pdbx_seq_one_letter_code
_entity_poly.pdbx_strand_id
1 'polypeptide(L)'
;MSPLSPPPRPSGSSAAPVVPHKSPPPRKCQLSALRSSHSLHPPKCKNSSRVSSNPFFFPHFYLPHLFTHIHFTLYSCRYLLFGPPSTLLNSSTHQISLRHLYLPLLFSKQIMFSSIYKKSLIQSTQTMRAMATHSLPKKYGGKYTVTLIPGDGIGKEITDSVQQIFHHENVPVEFETIEMSGLEGHESKIDEAILSLKRNKIGLKGITHTPTDPFVKSLNVAFRKELDIYASLVFIKNIEGVPSKLNDIDFVLVRENTEAEYSGLEHQSVPGVVESLKIITKYKTERVARFAFDFAKKNDRKLVTAIHKANIMKLGDGLFRNTIKEIGVKEYPDIQVKDLIVDNASMQAVSKPQQFDVMVTPNMYGAILSNIGAALVGGPGFVPGASYGREYAVFEPGCRHVGLDITGKNVANPTAMILSAVKMLEHLGLDDYATRIEQATKDVLAEGKTVTMDIGGNASTTEFTEAIIAKLN
;
A
#
# COMPACT_ATOMS: atom_id res chain seq x y z
N MET A 1 -67.00 16.82 -11.12
CA MET A 1 -67.26 17.34 -12.48
C MET A 1 -65.99 17.20 -13.29
N SER A 2 -66.10 16.68 -14.51
CA SER A 2 -64.97 16.38 -15.41
C SER A 2 -64.44 17.67 -16.10
N PRO A 3 -63.24 17.64 -16.72
CA PRO A 3 -62.41 18.84 -16.89
C PRO A 3 -62.70 19.66 -18.14
N LEU A 4 -62.17 20.89 -18.20
CA LEU A 4 -62.15 21.73 -19.39
C LEU A 4 -60.73 22.17 -19.75
N SER A 5 -60.53 22.31 -21.07
CA SER A 5 -59.26 22.43 -21.80
C SER A 5 -58.81 23.91 -21.95
N PRO A 6 -57.65 24.22 -22.57
CA PRO A 6 -56.91 25.47 -22.34
C PRO A 6 -57.30 26.66 -23.25
N PRO A 7 -56.88 27.90 -22.90
CA PRO A 7 -57.05 29.11 -23.72
C PRO A 7 -55.99 29.25 -24.84
N PRO A 8 -56.23 30.14 -25.85
CA PRO A 8 -55.51 30.14 -27.13
C PRO A 8 -54.30 31.11 -27.23
N ARG A 9 -53.56 31.00 -28.35
CA ARG A 9 -52.43 31.88 -28.73
C ARG A 9 -52.88 33.20 -29.38
N PRO A 10 -52.05 34.27 -29.32
CA PRO A 10 -52.05 35.36 -30.30
C PRO A 10 -51.05 35.08 -31.46
N SER A 11 -51.18 35.86 -32.54
CA SER A 11 -50.59 35.60 -33.87
C SER A 11 -49.89 36.83 -34.49
N GLY A 12 -48.94 36.59 -35.40
CA GLY A 12 -48.34 37.58 -36.32
C GLY A 12 -46.90 37.95 -35.92
N SER A 13 -45.80 37.62 -36.61
CA SER A 13 -45.43 37.51 -38.04
C SER A 13 -44.70 38.75 -38.60
N SER A 14 -43.37 38.68 -38.62
CA SER A 14 -42.52 39.30 -39.65
C SER A 14 -41.48 38.26 -40.08
N ALA A 15 -41.12 38.24 -41.36
CA ALA A 15 -40.36 37.14 -41.96
C ALA A 15 -39.08 37.61 -42.67
N ALA A 16 -38.21 36.61 -42.92
CA ALA A 16 -37.00 36.62 -43.74
C ALA A 16 -35.70 37.17 -43.11
N PRO A 17 -34.51 36.69 -43.55
CA PRO A 17 -34.23 35.48 -44.35
C PRO A 17 -33.32 34.46 -43.62
N VAL A 18 -33.39 33.19 -44.05
CA VAL A 18 -32.50 32.12 -43.56
C VAL A 18 -31.10 32.27 -44.20
N VAL A 19 -30.07 32.46 -43.38
CA VAL A 19 -28.66 32.43 -43.79
C VAL A 19 -28.05 31.08 -43.38
N PRO A 20 -27.40 30.33 -44.29
CA PRO A 20 -26.83 29.03 -43.96
C PRO A 20 -25.53 29.19 -43.15
N HIS A 21 -25.58 28.95 -41.84
CA HIS A 21 -24.37 28.87 -41.02
C HIS A 21 -23.57 27.62 -41.35
N LYS A 22 -22.42 27.83 -42.01
CA LYS A 22 -21.45 26.80 -42.36
C LYS A 22 -20.95 26.08 -41.10
N SER A 23 -20.97 24.75 -41.15
CA SER A 23 -20.22 23.91 -40.22
C SER A 23 -18.72 24.22 -40.29
N PRO A 24 -17.99 24.24 -39.15
CA PRO A 24 -16.55 24.43 -39.17
C PRO A 24 -15.86 23.23 -39.83
N PRO A 25 -14.75 23.43 -40.56
CA PRO A 25 -14.04 22.34 -41.24
C PRO A 25 -13.36 21.40 -40.22
N PRO A 26 -13.25 20.09 -40.52
CA PRO A 26 -12.51 19.17 -39.68
C PRO A 26 -11.02 19.54 -39.63
N ARG A 27 -10.43 19.57 -38.43
CA ARG A 27 -8.99 19.77 -38.26
C ARG A 27 -8.25 18.58 -38.87
N LYS A 28 -7.39 18.84 -39.85
CA LYS A 28 -6.54 17.81 -40.49
C LYS A 28 -5.51 17.28 -39.48
N CYS A 29 -5.62 16.02 -39.07
CA CYS A 29 -4.46 15.28 -38.61
C CYS A 29 -3.52 15.05 -39.81
N GLN A 30 -2.27 15.53 -39.72
CA GLN A 30 -1.24 15.18 -40.69
C GLN A 30 -0.75 13.75 -40.43
N LEU A 31 -1.32 12.76 -41.14
CA LEU A 31 -0.60 11.53 -41.43
C LEU A 31 0.33 11.77 -42.62
N SER A 32 1.64 11.81 -42.38
CA SER A 32 2.64 11.78 -43.45
C SER A 32 2.88 10.34 -43.89
N ALA A 33 2.05 9.85 -44.83
CA ALA A 33 2.30 8.60 -45.52
C ALA A 33 2.82 8.89 -46.95
N LEU A 34 4.11 8.67 -47.17
CA LEU A 34 4.74 8.71 -48.49
C LEU A 34 5.03 7.27 -48.93
N ARG A 35 4.27 6.79 -49.91
CA ARG A 35 4.55 5.52 -50.60
C ARG A 35 5.68 5.74 -51.61
N SER A 36 6.62 4.81 -51.68
CA SER A 36 7.18 4.39 -52.97
C SER A 36 7.43 2.88 -52.95
N SER A 37 7.07 2.24 -54.06
CA SER A 37 7.20 0.81 -54.30
C SER A 37 8.52 0.51 -54.99
N HIS A 38 9.19 -0.59 -54.63
CA HIS A 38 9.72 -1.53 -55.63
C HIS A 38 10.01 -2.90 -55.01
N SER A 39 9.69 -3.95 -55.77
CA SER A 39 10.09 -5.33 -55.51
C SER A 39 11.49 -5.58 -56.08
N LEU A 40 12.30 -6.45 -55.46
CA LEU A 40 13.04 -7.55 -56.12
C LEU A 40 13.82 -8.42 -55.11
N HIS A 41 14.27 -9.59 -55.60
CA HIS A 41 14.78 -10.75 -54.85
C HIS A 41 16.17 -10.62 -54.19
N PRO A 42 16.56 -11.54 -53.27
CA PRO A 42 17.72 -11.36 -52.38
C PRO A 42 19.09 -11.68 -53.02
N PRO A 43 20.19 -11.10 -52.51
CA PRO A 43 21.53 -11.36 -53.02
C PRO A 43 22.11 -12.69 -52.50
N LYS A 44 22.63 -13.49 -53.42
CA LYS A 44 23.63 -14.54 -53.14
C LYS A 44 25.00 -13.87 -53.00
N CYS A 45 25.79 -14.25 -52.01
CA CYS A 45 27.24 -14.00 -51.99
C CYS A 45 28.02 -15.31 -52.16
N LYS A 46 29.08 -15.25 -52.98
CA LYS A 46 30.04 -16.34 -53.26
C LYS A 46 31.46 -15.78 -53.26
N ASN A 47 32.43 -16.68 -53.01
CA ASN A 47 33.90 -16.51 -53.06
C ASN A 47 34.48 -15.78 -51.81
N SER A 48 35.32 -16.37 -50.94
CA SER A 48 36.63 -17.09 -51.08
C SER A 48 37.81 -16.15 -51.38
N SER A 49 39.01 -16.21 -50.76
CA SER A 49 39.73 -17.22 -49.92
C SER A 49 40.62 -16.47 -48.87
N ARG A 50 41.49 -17.01 -47.99
CA ARG A 50 42.37 -18.22 -47.91
C ARG A 50 42.45 -18.75 -46.45
N VAL A 51 42.39 -20.06 -46.17
CA VAL A 51 43.48 -21.09 -46.07
C VAL A 51 44.47 -20.96 -44.89
N SER A 52 44.23 -21.70 -43.80
CA SER A 52 45.08 -22.77 -43.19
C SER A 52 44.35 -23.34 -41.94
N SER A 53 44.61 -24.52 -41.37
CA SER A 53 45.03 -25.82 -41.94
C SER A 53 44.76 -26.96 -40.93
N ASN A 54 44.14 -28.06 -41.41
CA ASN A 54 44.07 -29.41 -40.83
C ASN A 54 43.18 -29.75 -39.59
N PRO A 55 42.77 -31.04 -39.44
CA PRO A 55 41.51 -31.42 -38.78
C PRO A 55 41.67 -32.41 -37.61
N PHE A 56 40.59 -32.70 -36.88
CA PHE A 56 40.43 -33.96 -36.14
C PHE A 56 39.01 -34.53 -36.22
N PHE A 57 38.91 -35.85 -36.08
CA PHE A 57 37.75 -36.70 -36.37
C PHE A 57 36.73 -36.80 -35.20
N PHE A 58 35.52 -37.24 -35.57
CA PHE A 58 34.47 -37.90 -34.76
C PHE A 58 35.01 -39.06 -33.85
N PRO A 59 34.26 -39.61 -32.86
CA PRO A 59 32.79 -39.84 -32.90
C PRO A 59 31.97 -39.77 -31.59
N HIS A 60 30.66 -40.04 -31.74
CA HIS A 60 29.74 -40.53 -30.71
C HIS A 60 30.33 -41.68 -29.87
N PHE A 61 29.88 -41.78 -28.61
CA PHE A 61 29.66 -43.07 -27.97
C PHE A 61 28.30 -43.15 -27.26
N TYR A 62 27.62 -44.28 -27.46
CA TYR A 62 26.44 -44.75 -26.73
C TYR A 62 26.89 -45.66 -25.58
N LEU A 63 26.03 -45.79 -24.56
CA LEU A 63 25.56 -47.03 -23.88
C LEU A 63 25.34 -46.86 -22.35
N PRO A 64 24.46 -47.69 -21.72
CA PRO A 64 23.79 -47.33 -20.46
C PRO A 64 23.99 -48.33 -19.32
N HIS A 65 23.47 -48.00 -18.14
CA HIS A 65 22.92 -48.92 -17.11
C HIS A 65 21.93 -48.07 -16.29
N LEU A 66 20.62 -48.32 -16.23
CA LEU A 66 19.88 -49.54 -15.92
C LEU A 66 20.23 -50.13 -14.54
N PHE A 67 19.61 -49.56 -13.49
CA PHE A 67 19.14 -50.36 -12.35
C PHE A 67 17.76 -49.85 -11.89
N THR A 68 16.82 -50.78 -11.84
CA THR A 68 15.43 -50.60 -11.41
C THR A 68 15.31 -50.67 -9.89
N HIS A 69 14.50 -49.81 -9.26
CA HIS A 69 13.25 -50.29 -8.65
C HIS A 69 12.29 -49.16 -8.24
N ILE A 70 11.04 -49.32 -8.66
CA ILE A 70 9.88 -48.55 -8.19
C ILE A 70 9.41 -49.17 -6.87
N HIS A 71 9.13 -48.36 -5.85
CA HIS A 71 7.99 -48.63 -4.96
C HIS A 71 7.47 -47.36 -4.24
N PHE A 72 6.23 -47.01 -4.56
CA PHE A 72 5.37 -46.13 -3.77
C PHE A 72 4.91 -46.87 -2.50
N THR A 73 5.20 -46.35 -1.30
CA THR A 73 4.30 -46.44 -0.13
C THR A 73 4.67 -45.40 0.93
N LEU A 74 3.78 -44.44 1.24
CA LEU A 74 3.61 -43.83 2.57
C LEU A 74 2.39 -42.89 2.57
N TYR A 75 1.21 -43.48 2.50
CA TYR A 75 -0.06 -42.85 2.86
C TYR A 75 -0.89 -43.86 3.65
N SER A 76 -1.69 -43.39 4.60
CA SER A 76 -2.62 -44.16 5.44
C SER A 76 -2.03 -44.88 6.67
N CYS A 77 -1.79 -44.14 7.75
CA CYS A 77 -2.04 -44.67 9.09
C CYS A 77 -3.47 -44.28 9.53
N ARG A 78 -4.39 -45.27 9.47
CA ARG A 78 -5.71 -45.20 10.12
C ARG A 78 -5.52 -45.14 11.65
N TYR A 79 -6.30 -44.39 12.43
CA TYR A 79 -7.73 -44.61 12.72
C TYR A 79 -8.06 -46.02 13.24
N LEU A 80 -7.76 -46.24 14.52
CA LEU A 80 -8.13 -47.32 15.42
C LEU A 80 -8.01 -46.69 16.83
N LEU A 81 -8.98 -46.70 17.76
CA LEU A 81 -10.19 -47.52 17.93
C LEU A 81 -11.33 -46.67 18.54
N PHE A 82 -12.54 -46.73 17.98
CA PHE A 82 -13.81 -46.56 18.72
C PHE A 82 -14.94 -47.21 17.91
N GLY A 83 -15.43 -48.36 18.38
CA GLY A 83 -16.66 -49.00 17.90
C GLY A 83 -17.69 -49.03 19.04
N PRO A 84 -18.98 -48.82 18.79
CA PRO A 84 -20.00 -48.81 19.82
C PRO A 84 -20.50 -50.24 20.15
N PRO A 85 -20.80 -50.56 21.42
CA PRO A 85 -21.53 -51.76 21.78
C PRO A 85 -23.04 -51.53 21.81
N SER A 86 -23.82 -52.51 21.36
CA SER A 86 -25.27 -52.59 21.52
C SER A 86 -25.65 -53.89 22.24
N THR A 87 -26.78 -53.86 22.97
CA THR A 87 -27.50 -55.02 23.57
C THR A 87 -26.71 -55.85 24.62
N LEU A 88 -27.11 -56.02 25.89
CA LEU A 88 -28.44 -56.37 26.43
C LEU A 88 -28.45 -56.39 27.99
N LEU A 89 -29.67 -56.50 28.56
CA LEU A 89 -30.03 -57.01 29.90
C LEU A 89 -29.96 -56.11 31.17
N ASN A 90 -31.17 -55.83 31.66
CA ASN A 90 -31.61 -55.53 33.04
C ASN A 90 -30.71 -56.01 34.20
N SER A 91 -30.56 -55.17 35.22
CA SER A 91 -31.26 -55.36 36.51
C SER A 91 -31.03 -54.17 37.47
N SER A 92 -31.79 -54.15 38.57
CA SER A 92 -32.08 -52.97 39.40
C SER A 92 -31.24 -52.84 40.69
N THR A 93 -31.37 -51.69 41.37
CA THR A 93 -31.01 -51.39 42.79
C THR A 93 -29.53 -51.52 43.19
N HIS A 94 -28.82 -50.46 43.59
CA HIS A 94 -28.97 -49.83 44.92
C HIS A 94 -28.31 -48.44 45.01
N GLN A 95 -28.94 -47.51 45.72
CA GLN A 95 -28.24 -46.39 46.39
C GLN A 95 -27.62 -46.90 47.70
N ILE A 96 -26.46 -46.35 48.09
CA ILE A 96 -26.08 -46.04 49.49
C ILE A 96 -24.99 -44.96 49.48
N SER A 97 -25.11 -44.02 50.41
CA SER A 97 -24.15 -42.93 50.67
C SER A 97 -23.07 -43.37 51.65
N LEU A 98 -21.84 -42.86 51.51
CA LEU A 98 -20.90 -42.71 52.64
C LEU A 98 -19.88 -41.59 52.38
N ARG A 99 -20.11 -40.44 53.02
CA ARG A 99 -19.08 -39.38 53.20
C ARG A 99 -18.19 -39.75 54.39
N HIS A 100 -16.99 -39.13 54.41
CA HIS A 100 -15.98 -39.16 55.47
C HIS A 100 -15.14 -40.43 55.60
N LEU A 101 -13.90 -40.36 55.08
CA LEU A 101 -12.68 -40.25 55.89
C LEU A 101 -11.52 -39.68 55.02
N TYR A 102 -10.37 -39.36 55.63
CA TYR A 102 -9.11 -38.93 54.97
C TYR A 102 -8.97 -37.49 54.42
N LEU A 103 -9.01 -36.50 55.31
CA LEU A 103 -8.01 -35.40 55.33
C LEU A 103 -7.13 -35.69 56.56
N PRO A 104 -5.78 -35.79 56.46
CA PRO A 104 -4.94 -34.60 56.18
C PRO A 104 -3.60 -34.89 55.45
N LEU A 105 -3.40 -34.37 54.23
CA LEU A 105 -2.07 -34.38 53.57
C LEU A 105 -1.80 -33.17 52.64
N LEU A 106 -2.64 -32.14 52.70
CA LEU A 106 -2.64 -31.02 51.72
C LEU A 106 -1.99 -29.72 52.21
N PHE A 107 -1.75 -29.55 53.52
CA PHE A 107 -1.34 -28.25 54.07
C PHE A 107 0.15 -27.87 53.94
N SER A 108 1.03 -28.79 53.53
CA SER A 108 2.47 -28.49 53.35
C SER A 108 2.84 -28.05 51.91
N LYS A 109 2.05 -28.44 50.89
CA LYS A 109 2.35 -28.08 49.48
C LYS A 109 1.91 -26.66 49.10
N GLN A 110 0.96 -26.06 49.80
CA GLN A 110 0.32 -24.82 49.34
C GLN A 110 1.18 -23.56 49.51
N ILE A 111 2.11 -23.55 50.48
CA ILE A 111 2.99 -22.41 50.75
C ILE A 111 4.09 -22.29 49.66
N MET A 112 4.70 -23.40 49.27
CA MET A 112 5.74 -23.44 48.22
C MET A 112 5.22 -23.01 46.85
N PHE A 113 4.01 -23.43 46.47
CA PHE A 113 3.43 -23.10 45.16
C PHE A 113 3.16 -21.60 44.98
N SER A 114 2.79 -20.86 46.03
CA SER A 114 2.52 -19.42 45.92
C SER A 114 3.78 -18.58 45.61
N SER A 115 4.94 -19.00 46.13
CA SER A 115 6.23 -18.32 45.91
C SER A 115 6.73 -18.52 44.47
N ILE A 116 6.55 -19.74 43.93
CA ILE A 116 6.91 -20.08 42.55
C ILE A 116 6.03 -19.33 41.56
N TYR A 117 4.71 -19.25 41.80
CA TYR A 117 3.80 -18.47 40.95
C TYR A 117 4.10 -16.96 40.99
N LYS A 118 4.40 -16.38 42.16
CA LYS A 118 4.80 -14.96 42.23
C LYS A 118 6.10 -14.68 41.48
N LYS A 119 7.12 -15.54 41.60
CA LYS A 119 8.36 -15.41 40.81
C LYS A 119 8.10 -15.53 39.30
N SER A 120 7.27 -16.49 38.88
CA SER A 120 6.88 -16.66 37.47
C SER A 120 6.14 -15.45 36.90
N LEU A 121 5.19 -14.85 37.64
CA LEU A 121 4.50 -13.62 37.20
C LEU A 121 5.44 -12.39 37.15
N ILE A 122 6.35 -12.25 38.11
CA ILE A 122 7.33 -11.14 38.10
C ILE A 122 8.29 -11.31 36.91
N GLN A 123 8.74 -12.53 36.63
CA GLN A 123 9.62 -12.80 35.51
C GLN A 123 8.90 -12.61 34.16
N SER A 124 7.63 -13.02 34.03
CA SER A 124 6.84 -12.78 32.80
C SER A 124 6.57 -11.30 32.56
N THR A 125 6.27 -10.51 33.60
CA THR A 125 6.07 -9.05 33.48
C THR A 125 7.37 -8.28 33.23
N GLN A 126 8.51 -8.75 33.75
CA GLN A 126 9.82 -8.22 33.38
C GLN A 126 10.17 -8.51 31.91
N THR A 127 9.96 -9.75 31.43
CA THR A 127 10.18 -10.10 30.03
C THR A 127 9.25 -9.33 29.09
N MET A 128 7.97 -9.17 29.46
CA MET A 128 7.03 -8.35 28.67
C MET A 128 7.42 -6.87 28.65
N ARG A 129 7.91 -6.29 29.76
CA ARG A 129 8.47 -4.92 29.76
C ARG A 129 9.72 -4.80 28.90
N ALA A 130 10.64 -5.76 28.97
CA ALA A 130 11.86 -5.79 28.15
C ALA A 130 11.55 -5.90 26.64
N MET A 131 10.57 -6.72 26.27
CA MET A 131 10.06 -6.81 24.90
C MET A 131 9.40 -5.50 24.46
N ALA A 132 8.56 -4.90 25.31
CA ALA A 132 7.92 -3.61 25.02
C ALA A 132 8.94 -2.46 24.83
N THR A 133 10.05 -2.47 25.56
CA THR A 133 11.13 -1.48 25.35
C THR A 133 11.90 -1.69 24.04
N HIS A 134 11.94 -2.91 23.49
CA HIS A 134 12.58 -3.19 22.19
C HIS A 134 11.68 -2.90 20.97
N SER A 135 10.38 -2.73 21.17
CA SER A 135 9.41 -2.38 20.11
C SER A 135 9.18 -0.88 19.91
N LEU A 136 9.78 -0.02 20.75
CA LEU A 136 9.59 1.44 20.65
C LEU A 136 10.58 2.11 19.67
N PRO A 137 10.22 3.25 19.05
CA PRO A 137 11.15 4.07 18.28
C PRO A 137 12.39 4.46 19.08
N LYS A 138 13.55 4.40 18.43
CA LYS A 138 14.85 4.67 19.07
C LYS A 138 14.91 6.13 19.54
N LYS A 139 15.09 6.35 20.85
CA LYS A 139 15.11 7.69 21.46
C LYS A 139 16.28 7.85 22.44
N TYR A 140 17.11 8.88 22.24
CA TYR A 140 18.25 9.22 23.10
C TYR A 140 18.24 10.72 23.40
N GLY A 141 18.48 11.11 24.66
CA GLY A 141 18.53 12.53 25.05
C GLY A 141 17.26 13.34 24.72
N GLY A 142 16.10 12.68 24.63
CA GLY A 142 14.83 13.29 24.20
C GLY A 142 14.59 13.29 22.68
N LYS A 143 15.61 13.09 21.85
CA LYS A 143 15.50 13.05 20.38
C LYS A 143 15.24 11.62 19.87
N TYR A 144 14.39 11.49 18.86
CA TYR A 144 14.17 10.24 18.13
C TYR A 144 15.18 10.12 16.98
N THR A 145 15.79 8.94 16.79
CA THR A 145 16.52 8.66 15.54
C THR A 145 15.54 8.07 14.51
N VAL A 146 15.48 8.67 13.34
CA VAL A 146 14.62 8.25 12.22
C VAL A 146 15.49 7.92 11.01
N THR A 147 15.25 6.79 10.34
CA THR A 147 15.93 6.48 9.08
C THR A 147 15.44 7.39 7.96
N LEU A 148 16.32 8.16 7.32
CA LEU A 148 15.99 8.96 6.13
C LEU A 148 16.52 8.28 4.88
N ILE A 149 15.68 8.14 3.85
CA ILE A 149 16.09 7.61 2.54
C ILE A 149 15.68 8.64 1.48
N PRO A 150 16.58 9.51 0.99
CA PRO A 150 16.24 10.56 0.03
C PRO A 150 15.73 9.99 -1.31
N GLY A 151 16.31 8.88 -1.77
CA GLY A 151 15.88 8.19 -2.98
C GLY A 151 16.30 8.88 -4.28
N ASP A 152 15.47 8.71 -5.31
CA ASP A 152 15.76 9.07 -6.70
C ASP A 152 15.00 10.32 -7.15
N GLY A 153 15.53 10.97 -8.19
CA GLY A 153 14.88 12.08 -8.88
C GLY A 153 14.64 13.28 -7.94
N ILE A 154 13.39 13.75 -7.86
CA ILE A 154 13.03 14.84 -6.93
C ILE A 154 13.12 14.43 -5.46
N GLY A 155 13.31 13.15 -5.15
CA GLY A 155 13.32 12.60 -3.79
C GLY A 155 14.21 13.38 -2.84
N LYS A 156 15.43 13.73 -3.28
CA LYS A 156 16.35 14.53 -2.46
C LYS A 156 15.84 15.95 -2.20
N GLU A 157 15.38 16.67 -3.24
CA GLU A 157 14.89 18.05 -3.10
C GLU A 157 13.74 18.14 -2.07
N ILE A 158 12.78 17.21 -2.14
CA ILE A 158 11.62 17.21 -1.24
C ILE A 158 11.95 16.71 0.17
N THR A 159 12.97 15.85 0.36
CA THR A 159 13.45 15.51 1.71
C THR A 159 14.31 16.60 2.33
N ASP A 160 15.15 17.28 1.55
CA ASP A 160 15.97 18.41 2.01
C ASP A 160 15.06 19.54 2.54
N SER A 161 13.94 19.81 1.85
CA SER A 161 12.88 20.73 2.29
C SER A 161 12.34 20.38 3.69
N VAL A 162 12.02 19.11 3.95
CA VAL A 162 11.58 18.66 5.29
C VAL A 162 12.69 18.82 6.33
N GLN A 163 13.94 18.51 5.99
CA GLN A 163 15.06 18.69 6.92
C GLN A 163 15.27 20.16 7.32
N GLN A 164 15.09 21.10 6.39
CA GLN A 164 15.16 22.54 6.66
C GLN A 164 14.05 22.99 7.63
N ILE A 165 12.80 22.60 7.37
CA ILE A 165 11.66 22.92 8.25
C ILE A 165 11.86 22.31 9.65
N PHE A 166 12.29 21.04 9.73
CA PHE A 166 12.52 20.36 11.00
C PHE A 166 13.68 20.99 11.80
N HIS A 167 14.70 21.51 11.11
CA HIS A 167 15.82 22.21 11.74
C HIS A 167 15.37 23.56 12.32
N HIS A 168 14.62 24.36 11.56
CA HIS A 168 14.06 25.65 12.01
C HIS A 168 13.20 25.48 13.27
N GLU A 169 12.26 24.53 13.22
CA GLU A 169 11.36 24.23 14.32
C GLU A 169 12.03 23.56 15.53
N ASN A 170 13.32 23.20 15.44
CA ASN A 170 14.04 22.44 16.46
C ASN A 170 13.29 21.15 16.87
N VAL A 171 12.74 20.44 15.87
CA VAL A 171 12.02 19.17 16.08
C VAL A 171 12.96 18.15 16.75
N PRO A 172 12.51 17.39 17.77
CA PRO A 172 13.34 16.40 18.45
C PRO A 172 13.49 15.10 17.63
N VAL A 173 13.92 15.23 16.37
CA VAL A 173 14.19 14.15 15.41
C VAL A 173 15.60 14.34 14.84
N GLU A 174 16.36 13.26 14.79
CA GLU A 174 17.68 13.17 14.18
C GLU A 174 17.63 12.14 13.05
N PHE A 175 18.02 12.55 11.85
CA PHE A 175 17.94 11.70 10.66
C PHE A 175 19.21 10.87 10.46
N GLU A 176 19.05 9.55 10.45
CA GLU A 176 20.07 8.60 10.01
C GLU A 176 19.89 8.40 8.50
N THR A 177 20.57 9.23 7.69
CA THR A 177 20.42 9.23 6.23
C THR A 177 21.15 8.04 5.59
N ILE A 178 20.40 7.22 4.85
CA ILE A 178 20.91 6.13 4.03
C ILE A 178 20.78 6.54 2.56
N GLU A 179 21.86 7.07 2.00
CA GLU A 179 21.94 7.42 0.58
C GLU A 179 21.90 6.13 -0.28
N MET A 180 20.85 6.01 -1.09
CA MET A 180 20.66 4.89 -2.01
C MET A 180 19.74 5.24 -3.19
N SER A 181 20.08 4.71 -4.36
CA SER A 181 19.29 4.84 -5.59
C SER A 181 18.57 3.53 -5.96
N GLY A 182 17.33 3.65 -6.43
CA GLY A 182 16.58 2.56 -7.06
C GLY A 182 16.89 2.36 -8.56
N LEU A 183 17.80 3.17 -9.12
CA LEU A 183 18.33 3.04 -10.48
C LEU A 183 19.63 2.21 -10.51
N GLU A 184 20.46 2.33 -9.47
CA GLU A 184 21.82 1.75 -9.44
C GLU A 184 21.88 0.29 -8.94
N GLY A 185 20.79 -0.23 -8.38
CA GLY A 185 20.63 -1.67 -8.09
C GLY A 185 21.54 -2.24 -6.99
N HIS A 186 22.11 -1.40 -6.12
CA HIS A 186 23.04 -1.83 -5.07
C HIS A 186 22.36 -2.55 -3.90
N GLU A 187 22.33 -3.89 -3.92
CA GLU A 187 21.68 -4.71 -2.88
C GLU A 187 22.19 -4.43 -1.46
N SER A 188 23.49 -4.17 -1.29
CA SER A 188 24.11 -3.84 0.00
C SER A 188 23.50 -2.60 0.66
N LYS A 189 23.06 -1.62 -0.15
CA LYS A 189 22.38 -0.40 0.33
C LYS A 189 20.93 -0.66 0.77
N ILE A 190 20.26 -1.62 0.14
CA ILE A 190 18.92 -2.06 0.60
C ILE A 190 19.05 -2.72 1.97
N ASP A 191 20.05 -3.57 2.17
CA ASP A 191 20.28 -4.24 3.46
C ASP A 191 20.68 -3.24 4.56
N GLU A 192 21.48 -2.22 4.23
CA GLU A 192 21.79 -1.10 5.13
C GLU A 192 20.52 -0.36 5.57
N ALA A 193 19.63 -0.01 4.64
CA ALA A 193 18.34 0.63 4.92
C ALA A 193 17.40 -0.24 5.78
N ILE A 194 17.33 -1.55 5.48
CA ILE A 194 16.58 -2.52 6.29
C ILE A 194 17.14 -2.62 7.72
N LEU A 195 18.46 -2.66 7.88
CA LEU A 195 19.10 -2.70 9.20
C LEU A 195 18.90 -1.40 9.98
N SER A 196 18.92 -0.25 9.30
CA SER A 196 18.59 1.06 9.88
C SER A 196 17.15 1.07 10.40
N LEU A 197 16.16 0.68 9.59
CA LEU A 197 14.77 0.55 10.03
C LEU A 197 14.58 -0.48 11.15
N LYS A 198 15.31 -1.60 11.14
CA LYS A 198 15.27 -2.60 12.23
C LYS A 198 15.73 -2.01 13.57
N ARG A 199 16.69 -1.06 13.56
CA ARG A 199 17.14 -0.30 14.75
C ARG A 199 16.18 0.82 15.14
N ASN A 200 15.77 1.65 14.18
CA ASN A 200 15.13 2.93 14.44
C ASN A 200 13.59 2.83 14.52
N LYS A 201 13.02 1.75 13.96
CA LYS A 201 11.58 1.45 13.79
C LYS A 201 10.83 2.37 12.82
N ILE A 202 11.21 3.64 12.77
CA ILE A 202 10.57 4.69 11.97
C ILE A 202 11.51 5.14 10.85
N GLY A 203 10.94 5.37 9.66
CA GLY A 203 11.66 6.03 8.57
C GLY A 203 10.81 7.02 7.77
N LEU A 204 11.48 8.01 7.21
CA LEU A 204 10.97 8.92 6.20
C LEU A 204 11.67 8.58 4.88
N LYS A 205 10.89 8.37 3.81
CA LYS A 205 11.41 7.88 2.52
C LYS A 205 10.91 8.75 1.38
N GLY A 206 11.85 9.30 0.62
CA GLY A 206 11.65 9.91 -0.69
C GLY A 206 11.09 8.95 -1.73
N ILE A 207 10.97 9.41 -2.97
CA ILE A 207 10.54 8.51 -4.04
C ILE A 207 11.74 7.68 -4.49
N THR A 208 11.57 6.38 -4.65
CA THR A 208 12.60 5.49 -5.19
C THR A 208 12.07 4.84 -6.44
N HIS A 209 12.85 4.87 -7.52
CA HIS A 209 12.59 4.11 -8.72
C HIS A 209 12.45 2.62 -8.35
N THR A 210 11.53 1.92 -9.01
CA THR A 210 11.36 0.48 -8.84
C THR A 210 11.85 -0.18 -10.12
N PRO A 211 12.93 -0.97 -10.08
CA PRO A 211 13.42 -1.71 -11.25
C PRO A 211 12.30 -2.52 -11.91
N THR A 212 12.29 -2.53 -13.24
CA THR A 212 11.39 -3.35 -14.06
C THR A 212 11.94 -4.77 -14.28
N ASP A 213 13.23 -4.97 -14.01
CA ASP A 213 13.89 -6.27 -14.05
C ASP A 213 13.47 -7.12 -12.83
N PRO A 214 12.85 -8.30 -13.03
CA PRO A 214 12.40 -9.16 -11.94
C PRO A 214 13.55 -9.76 -11.10
N PHE A 215 14.79 -9.73 -11.58
CA PHE A 215 15.96 -10.25 -10.89
C PHE A 215 16.59 -9.24 -9.91
N VAL A 216 16.23 -7.94 -9.98
CA VAL A 216 16.81 -6.90 -9.13
C VAL A 216 15.99 -6.72 -7.84
N LYS A 217 16.63 -6.82 -6.67
CA LYS A 217 16.00 -6.58 -5.37
C LYS A 217 15.45 -5.14 -5.31
N SER A 218 14.13 -4.99 -5.14
CA SER A 218 13.48 -3.70 -4.93
C SER A 218 13.36 -3.38 -3.44
N LEU A 219 13.74 -2.16 -3.03
CA LEU A 219 13.56 -1.66 -1.65
C LEU A 219 12.12 -1.81 -1.15
N ASN A 220 11.15 -1.47 -1.99
CA ASN A 220 9.72 -1.55 -1.67
C ASN A 220 9.26 -3.01 -1.46
N VAL A 221 9.92 -3.98 -2.11
CA VAL A 221 9.68 -5.42 -1.90
C VAL A 221 10.39 -5.92 -0.65
N ALA A 222 11.62 -5.44 -0.38
CA ALA A 222 12.35 -5.75 0.85
C ALA A 222 11.56 -5.28 2.10
N PHE A 223 10.98 -4.08 2.09
CA PHE A 223 10.12 -3.58 3.17
C PHE A 223 8.89 -4.47 3.44
N ARG A 224 8.28 -5.01 2.38
CA ARG A 224 7.13 -5.92 2.49
C ARG A 224 7.52 -7.30 3.00
N LYS A 225 8.65 -7.84 2.54
CA LYS A 225 9.09 -9.22 2.85
C LYS A 225 9.87 -9.34 4.15
N GLU A 226 10.71 -8.36 4.48
CA GLU A 226 11.64 -8.41 5.61
C GLU A 226 11.18 -7.62 6.85
N LEU A 227 10.29 -6.63 6.68
CA LEU A 227 9.72 -5.83 7.77
C LEU A 227 8.20 -6.05 7.94
N ASP A 228 7.58 -6.87 7.09
CA ASP A 228 6.13 -7.15 7.08
C ASP A 228 5.27 -5.88 7.13
N ILE A 229 5.67 -4.86 6.36
CA ILE A 229 4.92 -3.60 6.22
C ILE A 229 3.68 -3.85 5.33
N TYR A 230 2.56 -4.14 5.97
CA TYR A 230 1.38 -4.78 5.37
C TYR A 230 0.21 -3.85 5.05
N ALA A 231 0.11 -2.70 5.71
CA ALA A 231 -0.93 -1.71 5.45
C ALA A 231 -0.29 -0.44 4.88
N SER A 232 -0.71 -0.02 3.68
CA SER A 232 -0.27 1.24 3.08
C SER A 232 -1.45 2.20 3.00
N LEU A 233 -1.31 3.39 3.58
CA LEU A 233 -2.32 4.43 3.63
C LEU A 233 -2.00 5.51 2.62
N VAL A 234 -3.04 6.01 1.98
CA VAL A 234 -3.02 7.19 1.12
C VAL A 234 -4.15 8.11 1.58
N PHE A 235 -3.82 9.33 2.01
CA PHE A 235 -4.81 10.30 2.48
C PHE A 235 -5.17 11.22 1.32
N ILE A 236 -6.44 11.19 0.89
CA ILE A 236 -6.92 11.90 -0.29
C ILE A 236 -7.93 12.95 0.19
N LYS A 237 -7.41 14.17 0.36
CA LYS A 237 -8.17 15.30 0.91
C LYS A 237 -7.93 16.57 0.08
N ASN A 238 -8.97 17.34 -0.22
CA ASN A 238 -8.79 18.68 -0.78
C ASN A 238 -8.04 19.58 0.22
N ILE A 239 -7.08 20.35 -0.27
CA ILE A 239 -6.40 21.39 0.50
C ILE A 239 -6.90 22.75 0.00
N GLU A 240 -7.12 23.69 0.91
CA GLU A 240 -7.53 25.05 0.56
C GLU A 240 -6.45 25.74 -0.29
N GLY A 241 -6.86 26.54 -1.27
CA GLY A 241 -5.97 27.15 -2.27
C GLY A 241 -5.49 26.22 -3.39
N VAL A 242 -5.59 24.89 -3.25
CA VAL A 242 -5.19 23.94 -4.31
C VAL A 242 -6.30 23.80 -5.38
N PRO A 243 -6.03 24.13 -6.66
CA PRO A 243 -7.02 24.00 -7.73
C PRO A 243 -7.45 22.55 -7.94
N SER A 244 -8.75 22.30 -7.84
CA SER A 244 -9.36 20.98 -8.02
C SER A 244 -10.72 21.11 -8.73
N LYS A 245 -11.16 20.03 -9.40
CA LYS A 245 -12.45 20.01 -10.13
C LYS A 245 -13.65 19.70 -9.24
N LEU A 246 -13.40 19.06 -8.10
CA LEU A 246 -14.38 18.61 -7.13
C LEU A 246 -13.86 18.97 -5.74
N ASN A 247 -14.75 19.51 -4.91
CA ASN A 247 -14.45 19.97 -3.55
C ASN A 247 -14.96 18.95 -2.52
N ASP A 248 -14.64 19.20 -1.25
CA ASP A 248 -15.13 18.45 -0.08
C ASP A 248 -14.80 16.94 -0.12
N ILE A 249 -13.71 16.58 -0.79
CA ILE A 249 -13.11 15.25 -0.78
C ILE A 249 -12.26 15.11 0.49
N ASP A 250 -12.56 14.09 1.28
CA ASP A 250 -11.74 13.68 2.44
C ASP A 250 -11.93 12.17 2.71
N PHE A 251 -11.19 11.33 2.00
CA PHE A 251 -11.19 9.87 2.20
C PHE A 251 -9.79 9.28 2.31
N VAL A 252 -9.68 8.14 2.99
CA VAL A 252 -8.42 7.44 3.20
C VAL A 252 -8.48 6.04 2.59
N LEU A 253 -7.46 5.71 1.79
CA LEU A 253 -7.32 4.38 1.19
C LEU A 253 -6.33 3.56 2.00
N VAL A 254 -6.79 2.44 2.57
CA VAL A 254 -5.99 1.41 3.24
C VAL A 254 -5.79 0.23 2.29
N ARG A 255 -4.55 0.04 1.83
CA ARG A 255 -4.15 -0.97 0.86
C ARG A 255 -3.41 -2.12 1.53
N GLU A 256 -3.83 -3.35 1.25
CA GLU A 256 -3.02 -4.54 1.55
C GLU A 256 -1.75 -4.51 0.70
N ASN A 257 -0.58 -4.65 1.34
CA ASN A 257 0.72 -4.38 0.73
C ASN A 257 1.62 -5.62 0.56
N THR A 258 1.19 -6.83 0.96
CA THR A 258 2.06 -8.03 1.08
C THR A 258 1.57 -9.29 0.36
N GLU A 259 0.40 -9.29 -0.28
CA GLU A 259 -0.10 -10.41 -1.08
C GLU A 259 -0.88 -9.94 -2.32
N ALA A 260 -1.91 -10.68 -2.73
CA ALA A 260 -2.67 -10.51 -3.96
C ALA A 260 -1.76 -10.54 -5.19
N GLU A 261 -1.79 -9.50 -6.02
CA GLU A 261 -0.99 -9.39 -7.23
C GLU A 261 0.51 -9.19 -6.94
N TYR A 262 0.88 -8.85 -5.69
CA TYR A 262 2.28 -8.64 -5.28
C TYR A 262 2.92 -9.91 -4.67
N SER A 263 2.29 -11.08 -4.88
CA SER A 263 2.95 -12.37 -4.67
C SER A 263 4.20 -12.51 -5.54
N GLY A 264 4.22 -11.91 -6.73
CA GLY A 264 5.31 -12.01 -7.71
C GLY A 264 5.49 -13.42 -8.27
N LEU A 265 4.45 -14.25 -8.20
CA LEU A 265 4.46 -15.64 -8.65
C LEU A 265 3.96 -15.71 -10.08
N GLU A 266 4.87 -15.61 -11.04
CA GLU A 266 4.57 -15.71 -12.48
C GLU A 266 5.43 -16.79 -13.13
N HIS A 267 4.89 -17.52 -14.10
CA HIS A 267 5.64 -18.47 -14.92
C HIS A 267 5.09 -18.57 -16.34
N GLN A 268 5.95 -18.99 -17.27
CA GLN A 268 5.55 -19.33 -18.63
C GLN A 268 5.47 -20.85 -18.77
N SER A 269 4.24 -21.39 -18.75
CA SER A 269 4.00 -22.83 -18.79
C SER A 269 4.35 -23.45 -20.15
N VAL A 270 4.10 -22.71 -21.23
CA VAL A 270 4.60 -22.98 -22.59
C VAL A 270 4.90 -21.63 -23.27
N PRO A 271 5.80 -21.57 -24.29
CA PRO A 271 6.09 -20.32 -24.99
C PRO A 271 4.84 -19.59 -25.47
N GLY A 272 4.65 -18.36 -25.00
CA GLY A 272 3.46 -17.54 -25.29
C GLY A 272 2.30 -17.64 -24.27
N VAL A 273 2.35 -18.54 -23.29
CA VAL A 273 1.33 -18.69 -22.23
C VAL A 273 1.95 -18.37 -20.87
N VAL A 274 1.59 -17.22 -20.31
CA VAL A 274 2.04 -16.76 -18.99
C VAL A 274 0.91 -16.86 -17.98
N GLU A 275 1.21 -17.42 -16.81
CA GLU A 275 0.30 -17.55 -15.67
C GLU A 275 0.79 -16.67 -14.51
N SER A 276 -0.12 -15.90 -13.91
CA SER A 276 0.14 -15.02 -12.77
C SER A 276 -0.70 -15.45 -11.56
N LEU A 277 -0.05 -15.94 -10.50
CA LEU A 277 -0.70 -16.57 -9.35
C LEU A 277 -1.00 -15.54 -8.24
N LYS A 278 -2.20 -14.96 -8.30
CA LYS A 278 -2.75 -14.09 -7.25
C LYS A 278 -3.13 -14.91 -6.00
N ILE A 279 -2.46 -14.64 -4.88
CA ILE A 279 -2.71 -15.31 -3.59
C ILE A 279 -3.41 -14.34 -2.63
N ILE A 280 -4.57 -14.71 -2.09
CA ILE A 280 -5.24 -13.99 -1.00
C ILE A 280 -5.41 -14.96 0.17
N THR A 281 -5.04 -14.54 1.38
CA THR A 281 -5.13 -15.35 2.61
C THR A 281 -6.05 -14.68 3.63
N LYS A 282 -6.78 -15.51 4.40
CA LYS A 282 -7.65 -14.98 5.46
C LYS A 282 -6.83 -14.19 6.48
N TYR A 283 -5.69 -14.71 6.92
CA TYR A 283 -4.81 -14.05 7.89
C TYR A 283 -4.37 -12.64 7.47
N LYS A 284 -3.87 -12.45 6.23
CA LYS A 284 -3.43 -11.13 5.76
C LYS A 284 -4.61 -10.18 5.51
N THR A 285 -5.75 -10.70 5.07
CA THR A 285 -7.00 -9.93 5.00
C THR A 285 -7.47 -9.47 6.38
N GLU A 286 -7.45 -10.35 7.38
CA GLU A 286 -7.92 -10.03 8.74
C GLU A 286 -7.12 -8.90 9.38
N ARG A 287 -5.79 -8.90 9.25
CA ARG A 287 -4.95 -7.83 9.82
C ARG A 287 -5.18 -6.48 9.14
N VAL A 288 -5.34 -6.42 7.81
CA VAL A 288 -5.60 -5.15 7.11
C VAL A 288 -7.03 -4.66 7.36
N ALA A 289 -7.98 -5.58 7.57
CA ALA A 289 -9.33 -5.25 8.01
C ALA A 289 -9.33 -4.59 9.39
N ARG A 290 -8.75 -5.25 10.41
CA ARG A 290 -8.62 -4.69 11.77
C ARG A 290 -7.89 -3.36 11.75
N PHE A 291 -6.75 -3.27 11.06
CA PHE A 291 -6.00 -2.03 10.88
C PHE A 291 -6.90 -0.89 10.33
N ALA A 292 -7.71 -1.17 9.30
CA ALA A 292 -8.59 -0.15 8.72
C ALA A 292 -9.73 0.29 9.66
N PHE A 293 -10.31 -0.63 10.42
CA PHE A 293 -11.34 -0.29 11.42
C PHE A 293 -10.75 0.40 12.65
N ASP A 294 -9.57 0.01 13.12
CA ASP A 294 -8.81 0.69 14.20
C ASP A 294 -8.42 2.11 13.76
N PHE A 295 -7.92 2.26 12.54
CA PHE A 295 -7.66 3.57 11.93
C PHE A 295 -8.93 4.41 11.86
N ALA A 296 -10.04 3.83 11.38
CA ALA A 296 -11.31 4.52 11.29
C ALA A 296 -11.78 5.00 12.68
N LYS A 297 -11.73 4.12 13.68
CA LYS A 297 -12.08 4.44 15.07
C LYS A 297 -11.20 5.52 15.69
N LYS A 298 -9.88 5.47 15.47
CA LYS A 298 -8.92 6.47 15.98
C LYS A 298 -9.12 7.86 15.35
N ASN A 299 -9.59 7.93 14.11
CA ASN A 299 -9.73 9.17 13.34
C ASN A 299 -11.20 9.60 13.18
N ASP A 300 -12.10 9.12 14.07
CA ASP A 300 -13.53 9.42 14.10
C ASP A 300 -14.33 9.14 12.82
N ARG A 301 -13.77 8.33 11.91
CA ARG A 301 -14.39 7.88 10.66
C ARG A 301 -15.55 6.92 10.96
N LYS A 302 -16.60 6.96 10.15
CA LYS A 302 -17.88 6.25 10.41
C LYS A 302 -18.19 5.18 9.37
N LEU A 303 -17.48 5.14 8.24
CA LEU A 303 -17.70 4.18 7.15
C LEU A 303 -16.40 3.54 6.65
N VAL A 304 -16.37 2.21 6.64
CA VAL A 304 -15.33 1.40 6.00
C VAL A 304 -15.94 0.64 4.82
N THR A 305 -15.38 0.82 3.62
CA THR A 305 -15.86 0.20 2.38
C THR A 305 -14.81 -0.75 1.81
N ALA A 306 -15.12 -2.05 1.76
CA ALA A 306 -14.27 -3.05 1.12
C ALA A 306 -14.39 -2.98 -0.41
N ILE A 307 -13.28 -2.82 -1.11
CA ILE A 307 -13.23 -2.73 -2.57
C ILE A 307 -12.67 -4.02 -3.16
N HIS A 308 -13.38 -4.63 -4.11
CA HIS A 308 -13.08 -5.98 -4.59
C HIS A 308 -13.63 -6.21 -6.02
N LYS A 309 -13.38 -7.38 -6.62
CA LYS A 309 -13.97 -7.84 -7.89
C LYS A 309 -14.54 -9.26 -7.75
N ALA A 310 -15.25 -9.52 -6.64
CA ALA A 310 -15.78 -10.85 -6.30
C ALA A 310 -16.92 -11.34 -7.22
N ASN A 311 -17.45 -10.48 -8.09
CA ASN A 311 -18.33 -10.91 -9.19
C ASN A 311 -17.58 -11.76 -10.24
N ILE A 312 -16.28 -11.54 -10.40
CA ILE A 312 -15.39 -12.33 -11.27
C ILE A 312 -14.57 -13.31 -10.41
N MET A 313 -13.76 -12.80 -9.47
CA MET A 313 -12.90 -13.61 -8.58
C MET A 313 -13.67 -14.07 -7.34
N LYS A 314 -14.64 -14.98 -7.56
CA LYS A 314 -15.58 -15.45 -6.52
C LYS A 314 -14.92 -16.02 -5.27
N LEU A 315 -13.72 -16.61 -5.38
CA LEU A 315 -12.99 -17.20 -4.25
C LEU A 315 -12.05 -16.19 -3.58
N GLY A 316 -11.01 -15.69 -4.27
CA GLY A 316 -9.99 -14.81 -3.66
C GLY A 316 -10.58 -13.49 -3.16
N ASP A 317 -11.20 -12.72 -4.06
CA ASP A 317 -11.84 -11.44 -3.70
C ASP A 317 -13.14 -11.64 -2.89
N GLY A 318 -13.78 -12.81 -3.02
CA GLY A 318 -14.88 -13.23 -2.15
C GLY A 318 -14.42 -13.42 -0.70
N LEU A 319 -13.30 -14.09 -0.49
CA LEU A 319 -12.66 -14.24 0.83
C LEU A 319 -12.27 -12.88 1.40
N PHE A 320 -11.68 -12.00 0.59
CA PHE A 320 -11.32 -10.64 1.00
C PHE A 320 -12.53 -9.87 1.55
N ARG A 321 -13.57 -9.72 0.72
CA ARG A 321 -14.82 -9.02 1.08
C ARG A 321 -15.48 -9.63 2.31
N ASN A 322 -15.67 -10.95 2.30
CA ASN A 322 -16.40 -11.64 3.37
C ASN A 322 -15.69 -11.50 4.72
N THR A 323 -14.36 -11.55 4.73
CA THR A 323 -13.56 -11.40 5.96
C THR A 323 -13.60 -9.99 6.54
N ILE A 324 -13.51 -8.94 5.69
CA ILE A 324 -13.68 -7.54 6.16
C ILE A 324 -15.08 -7.32 6.73
N LYS A 325 -16.11 -7.85 6.06
CA LYS A 325 -17.49 -7.78 6.53
C LYS A 325 -17.71 -8.55 7.84
N GLU A 326 -17.10 -9.71 7.98
CA GLU A 326 -17.12 -10.51 9.21
C GLU A 326 -16.50 -9.75 10.39
N ILE A 327 -15.31 -9.15 10.20
CA ILE A 327 -14.65 -8.35 11.24
C ILE A 327 -15.45 -7.10 11.59
N GLY A 328 -15.91 -6.32 10.60
CA GLY A 328 -16.67 -5.10 10.85
C GLY A 328 -17.92 -5.35 11.71
N VAL A 329 -18.71 -6.38 11.36
CA VAL A 329 -19.94 -6.72 12.08
C VAL A 329 -19.66 -7.30 13.48
N LYS A 330 -18.57 -8.06 13.68
CA LYS A 330 -18.29 -8.74 14.95
C LYS A 330 -17.49 -7.91 15.95
N GLU A 331 -16.53 -7.12 15.46
CA GLU A 331 -15.51 -6.46 16.28
C GLU A 331 -15.70 -4.93 16.34
N TYR A 332 -16.40 -4.33 15.35
CA TYR A 332 -16.53 -2.87 15.21
C TYR A 332 -17.97 -2.41 14.92
N PRO A 333 -18.96 -2.72 15.79
CA PRO A 333 -20.38 -2.44 15.54
C PRO A 333 -20.71 -0.94 15.39
N ASP A 334 -19.85 -0.06 15.91
CA ASP A 334 -20.01 1.40 15.83
C ASP A 334 -19.66 1.98 14.44
N ILE A 335 -19.05 1.18 13.54
CA ILE A 335 -18.55 1.61 12.23
C ILE A 335 -19.33 0.89 11.14
N GLN A 336 -19.93 1.66 10.22
CA GLN A 336 -20.66 1.08 9.10
C GLN A 336 -19.69 0.34 8.17
N VAL A 337 -19.99 -0.91 7.83
CA VAL A 337 -19.26 -1.66 6.80
C VAL A 337 -20.08 -1.76 5.51
N LYS A 338 -19.45 -1.44 4.37
CA LYS A 338 -20.00 -1.63 3.01
C LYS A 338 -19.02 -2.42 2.14
N ASP A 339 -19.51 -2.91 1.01
CA ASP A 339 -18.69 -3.45 -0.06
C ASP A 339 -19.06 -2.85 -1.43
N LEU A 340 -18.07 -2.64 -2.29
CA LEU A 340 -18.25 -2.14 -3.66
C LEU A 340 -17.31 -2.86 -4.63
N ILE A 341 -17.83 -3.15 -5.83
CA ILE A 341 -17.00 -3.66 -6.93
C ILE A 341 -16.10 -2.55 -7.47
N VAL A 342 -14.83 -2.86 -7.75
CA VAL A 342 -13.76 -1.89 -8.05
C VAL A 342 -14.05 -1.01 -9.28
N ASP A 343 -14.74 -1.53 -10.28
CA ASP A 343 -15.20 -0.78 -11.46
C ASP A 343 -16.25 0.28 -11.09
N ASN A 344 -17.23 -0.08 -10.26
CA ASN A 344 -18.17 0.91 -9.74
C ASN A 344 -17.44 1.88 -8.78
N ALA A 345 -16.52 1.40 -7.95
CA ALA A 345 -15.74 2.25 -7.05
C ALA A 345 -14.95 3.33 -7.81
N SER A 346 -14.27 2.98 -8.91
CA SER A 346 -13.59 3.93 -9.79
C SER A 346 -14.57 4.92 -10.44
N MET A 347 -15.73 4.45 -10.92
CA MET A 347 -16.76 5.32 -11.50
C MET A 347 -17.35 6.29 -10.46
N GLN A 348 -17.60 5.82 -9.23
CA GLN A 348 -18.06 6.64 -8.12
C GLN A 348 -16.99 7.63 -7.65
N ALA A 349 -15.70 7.24 -7.63
CA ALA A 349 -14.61 8.11 -7.20
C ALA A 349 -14.48 9.35 -8.09
N VAL A 350 -14.66 9.22 -9.41
CA VAL A 350 -14.58 10.37 -10.34
C VAL A 350 -15.88 11.18 -10.47
N SER A 351 -17.00 10.71 -9.93
CA SER A 351 -18.32 11.35 -10.07
C SER A 351 -18.91 11.89 -8.78
N LYS A 352 -18.74 11.16 -7.66
CA LYS A 352 -19.16 11.56 -6.31
C LYS A 352 -18.20 10.98 -5.26
N PRO A 353 -16.94 11.47 -5.19
CA PRO A 353 -15.94 11.00 -4.23
C PRO A 353 -16.35 11.20 -2.76
N GLN A 354 -17.18 12.20 -2.45
CA GLN A 354 -17.60 12.57 -1.09
C GLN A 354 -18.47 11.50 -0.39
N GLN A 355 -18.80 10.39 -1.06
CA GLN A 355 -19.48 9.25 -0.45
C GLN A 355 -18.52 8.26 0.24
N PHE A 356 -17.22 8.38 -0.03
CA PHE A 356 -16.19 7.54 0.56
C PHE A 356 -15.65 8.16 1.85
N ASP A 357 -15.17 7.30 2.75
CA ASP A 357 -14.64 7.70 4.05
C ASP A 357 -13.34 6.93 4.31
N VAL A 358 -13.41 5.64 4.66
CA VAL A 358 -12.27 4.72 4.60
C VAL A 358 -12.53 3.63 3.56
N MET A 359 -11.59 3.43 2.63
CA MET A 359 -11.63 2.40 1.59
C MET A 359 -10.57 1.34 1.86
N VAL A 360 -10.94 0.05 1.85
CA VAL A 360 -10.00 -1.06 2.11
C VAL A 360 -9.87 -1.92 0.88
N THR A 361 -8.65 -2.10 0.37
CA THR A 361 -8.43 -2.72 -0.94
C THR A 361 -7.35 -3.82 -0.91
N PRO A 362 -7.46 -4.85 -1.76
CA PRO A 362 -6.31 -5.62 -2.21
C PRO A 362 -5.29 -4.72 -2.92
N ASN A 363 -4.11 -5.28 -3.14
CA ASN A 363 -2.93 -4.54 -3.51
C ASN A 363 -3.06 -3.72 -4.82
N MET A 364 -3.43 -4.36 -5.93
CA MET A 364 -3.50 -3.68 -7.23
C MET A 364 -4.58 -2.59 -7.30
N TYR A 365 -5.77 -2.83 -6.72
CA TYR A 365 -6.86 -1.85 -6.77
C TYR A 365 -6.54 -0.58 -5.98
N GLY A 366 -5.78 -0.73 -4.89
CA GLY A 366 -5.33 0.41 -4.10
C GLY A 366 -4.41 1.34 -4.89
N ALA A 367 -3.52 0.79 -5.72
CA ALA A 367 -2.65 1.59 -6.60
C ALA A 367 -3.42 2.34 -7.71
N ILE A 368 -4.51 1.77 -8.22
CA ILE A 368 -5.34 2.43 -9.24
C ILE A 368 -6.14 3.56 -8.59
N LEU A 369 -6.83 3.25 -7.49
CA LEU A 369 -7.70 4.21 -6.79
C LEU A 369 -6.92 5.33 -6.09
N SER A 370 -5.68 5.10 -5.62
CA SER A 370 -4.83 6.15 -5.08
C SER A 370 -4.44 7.18 -6.13
N ASN A 371 -4.11 6.74 -7.35
CA ASN A 371 -3.80 7.64 -8.47
C ASN A 371 -5.03 8.40 -8.97
N ILE A 372 -6.21 7.76 -8.98
CA ILE A 372 -7.48 8.47 -9.21
C ILE A 372 -7.68 9.53 -8.13
N GLY A 373 -7.55 9.18 -6.86
CA GLY A 373 -7.66 10.10 -5.73
C GLY A 373 -6.74 11.32 -5.84
N ALA A 374 -5.46 11.10 -6.14
CA ALA A 374 -4.50 12.17 -6.34
C ALA A 374 -4.91 13.14 -7.46
N ALA A 375 -5.39 12.62 -8.59
CA ALA A 375 -5.88 13.45 -9.69
C ALA A 375 -7.13 14.29 -9.34
N LEU A 376 -7.89 13.91 -8.32
CA LEU A 376 -9.07 14.66 -7.86
C LEU A 376 -8.69 15.84 -6.97
N VAL A 377 -7.62 15.72 -6.16
CA VAL A 377 -7.24 16.70 -5.11
C VAL A 377 -6.09 17.63 -5.49
N GLY A 378 -5.71 17.68 -6.77
CA GLY A 378 -4.69 18.60 -7.31
C GLY A 378 -3.44 17.94 -7.87
N GLY A 379 -3.24 16.63 -7.64
CA GLY A 379 -2.13 15.85 -8.18
C GLY A 379 -1.32 15.12 -7.10
N PRO A 380 -0.29 14.34 -7.50
CA PRO A 380 0.51 13.54 -6.58
C PRO A 380 1.34 14.37 -5.60
N GLY A 381 1.62 15.65 -5.92
CA GLY A 381 2.36 16.58 -5.07
C GLY A 381 1.68 16.93 -3.74
N PHE A 382 0.40 16.57 -3.56
CA PHE A 382 -0.41 16.92 -2.37
C PHE A 382 -0.83 15.74 -1.51
N VAL A 383 -0.50 14.51 -1.92
CA VAL A 383 -1.03 13.28 -1.31
C VAL A 383 0.00 12.63 -0.39
N PRO A 384 -0.11 12.78 0.94
CA PRO A 384 0.78 12.09 1.86
C PRO A 384 0.43 10.60 1.97
N GLY A 385 1.41 9.82 2.40
CA GLY A 385 1.26 8.39 2.60
C GLY A 385 2.02 7.89 3.83
N ALA A 386 1.57 6.74 4.32
CA ALA A 386 2.20 6.07 5.46
C ALA A 386 2.04 4.56 5.31
N SER A 387 3.10 3.80 5.52
CA SER A 387 3.09 2.34 5.39
C SER A 387 3.49 1.70 6.71
N TYR A 388 2.60 0.89 7.29
CA TYR A 388 2.74 0.29 8.61
C TYR A 388 2.91 -1.22 8.54
N GLY A 389 3.89 -1.73 9.28
CA GLY A 389 3.97 -3.11 9.74
C GLY A 389 3.53 -3.20 11.20
N ARG A 390 3.87 -4.32 11.86
CA ARG A 390 3.58 -4.49 13.30
C ARG A 390 4.54 -3.70 14.21
N GLU A 391 5.81 -3.58 13.80
CA GLU A 391 6.89 -2.96 14.58
C GLU A 391 7.56 -1.78 13.84
N TYR A 392 7.17 -1.54 12.59
CA TYR A 392 7.86 -0.63 11.67
C TYR A 392 6.85 0.31 11.00
N ALA A 393 7.22 1.57 10.83
CA ALA A 393 6.44 2.53 10.04
C ALA A 393 7.35 3.34 9.11
N VAL A 394 6.93 3.47 7.86
CA VAL A 394 7.64 4.23 6.83
C VAL A 394 6.69 5.25 6.21
N PHE A 395 7.07 6.52 6.26
CA PHE A 395 6.31 7.64 5.73
C PHE A 395 6.90 8.05 4.37
N GLU A 396 6.05 8.12 3.35
CA GLU A 396 6.43 8.44 1.97
C GLU A 396 5.21 9.03 1.24
N PRO A 397 5.36 9.92 0.24
CA PRO A 397 4.25 10.40 -0.56
C PRO A 397 3.40 9.24 -1.11
N GLY A 398 2.07 9.36 -1.00
CA GLY A 398 1.13 8.28 -1.30
C GLY A 398 1.10 7.85 -2.77
N CYS A 399 1.61 8.71 -3.66
CA CYS A 399 1.79 8.43 -5.08
C CYS A 399 3.28 8.44 -5.47
N ARG A 400 3.73 7.34 -6.10
CA ARG A 400 5.15 7.02 -6.31
C ARG A 400 5.72 7.61 -7.62
N HIS A 401 5.61 8.91 -7.81
CA HIS A 401 6.14 9.60 -9.00
C HIS A 401 7.56 10.12 -8.76
N VAL A 402 8.55 9.54 -9.45
CA VAL A 402 9.98 9.84 -9.23
C VAL A 402 10.37 11.26 -9.71
N GLY A 403 9.58 11.86 -10.62
CA GLY A 403 9.86 13.21 -11.15
C GLY A 403 11.18 13.33 -11.92
N LEU A 404 11.62 12.26 -12.59
CA LEU A 404 12.90 12.22 -13.30
C LEU A 404 13.06 13.36 -14.32
N ASP A 405 11.94 13.80 -14.92
CA ASP A 405 11.83 14.92 -15.86
C ASP A 405 12.05 16.31 -15.24
N ILE A 406 11.88 16.46 -13.92
CA ILE A 406 12.06 17.73 -13.18
C ILE A 406 13.18 17.70 -12.13
N THR A 407 13.93 16.60 -12.05
CA THR A 407 15.08 16.43 -11.14
C THR A 407 16.15 17.50 -11.31
N GLY A 408 16.65 18.04 -10.20
CA GLY A 408 17.76 19.02 -10.17
C GLY A 408 17.36 20.42 -10.61
N LYS A 409 16.06 20.68 -10.82
CA LYS A 409 15.55 21.97 -11.31
C LYS A 409 14.98 22.86 -10.22
N ASN A 410 14.85 22.38 -8.98
CA ASN A 410 14.28 23.14 -7.87
C ASN A 410 12.82 23.58 -8.14
N VAL A 411 12.02 22.72 -8.80
CA VAL A 411 10.59 22.98 -9.12
C VAL A 411 9.65 21.88 -8.60
N ALA A 412 10.17 20.98 -7.77
CA ALA A 412 9.38 19.93 -7.16
C ALA A 412 8.45 20.50 -6.08
N ASN A 413 7.23 19.98 -5.99
CA ASN A 413 6.33 20.33 -4.88
C ASN A 413 6.65 19.44 -3.67
N PRO A 414 7.12 19.97 -2.53
CA PRO A 414 7.46 19.18 -1.37
C PRO A 414 6.25 18.86 -0.47
N THR A 415 5.05 19.41 -0.77
CA THR A 415 3.86 19.31 0.10
C THR A 415 3.54 17.87 0.53
N ALA A 416 3.49 16.91 -0.39
CA ALA A 416 3.22 15.51 -0.05
C ALA A 416 4.29 14.89 0.86
N MET A 417 5.55 15.33 0.76
CA MET A 417 6.63 14.88 1.65
C MET A 417 6.49 15.51 3.03
N ILE A 418 6.26 16.82 3.09
CA ILE A 418 6.02 17.57 4.33
C ILE A 418 4.84 17.00 5.09
N LEU A 419 3.70 16.78 4.43
CA LEU A 419 2.51 16.18 5.03
C LEU A 419 2.73 14.70 5.42
N SER A 420 3.59 13.95 4.74
CA SER A 420 3.99 12.60 5.18
C SER A 420 4.86 12.66 6.44
N ALA A 421 5.74 13.66 6.55
CA ALA A 421 6.52 13.92 7.75
C ALA A 421 5.66 14.42 8.93
N VAL A 422 4.58 15.17 8.68
CA VAL A 422 3.54 15.48 9.69
C VAL A 422 2.93 14.17 10.23
N LYS A 423 2.55 13.23 9.35
CA LYS A 423 2.04 11.90 9.77
C LYS A 423 3.07 11.07 10.54
N MET A 424 4.36 11.28 10.29
CA MET A 424 5.43 10.70 11.10
C MET A 424 5.50 11.33 12.50
N LEU A 425 5.33 12.65 12.63
CA LEU A 425 5.33 13.34 13.92
C LEU A 425 4.13 12.93 14.78
N GLU A 426 2.93 12.83 14.21
CA GLU A 426 1.73 12.25 14.87
C GLU A 426 2.00 10.83 15.38
N HIS A 427 2.73 10.02 14.62
CA HIS A 427 3.07 8.65 15.02
C HIS A 427 4.12 8.60 16.14
N LEU A 428 5.01 9.60 16.24
CA LEU A 428 6.01 9.75 17.31
C LEU A 428 5.44 10.39 18.59
N GLY A 429 4.18 10.86 18.56
CA GLY A 429 3.54 11.63 19.64
C GLY A 429 4.11 13.05 19.77
N LEU A 430 4.44 13.68 18.63
CA LEU A 430 4.96 15.04 18.52
C LEU A 430 3.89 15.97 17.91
N ASP A 431 2.67 15.87 18.43
CA ASP A 431 1.47 16.46 17.83
C ASP A 431 1.52 17.98 17.73
N ASP A 432 2.18 18.68 18.66
CA ASP A 432 2.38 20.13 18.60
C ASP A 432 3.18 20.57 17.37
N TYR A 433 4.28 19.87 17.08
CA TYR A 433 5.12 20.11 15.89
C TYR A 433 4.38 19.73 14.61
N ALA A 434 3.67 18.59 14.63
CA ALA A 434 2.83 18.15 13.52
C ALA A 434 1.80 19.22 13.14
N THR A 435 1.06 19.72 14.14
CA THR A 435 0.02 20.73 13.96
C THR A 435 0.57 22.04 13.41
N ARG A 436 1.68 22.57 13.95
CA ARG A 436 2.29 23.81 13.46
C ARG A 436 2.75 23.70 12.00
N ILE A 437 3.49 22.64 11.66
CA ILE A 437 4.02 22.42 10.31
C ILE A 437 2.87 22.18 9.31
N GLU A 438 1.84 21.42 9.69
CA GLU A 438 0.66 21.20 8.84
C GLU A 438 -0.10 22.51 8.57
N GLN A 439 -0.31 23.33 9.60
CA GLN A 439 -1.02 24.60 9.46
C GLN A 439 -0.22 25.61 8.62
N ALA A 440 1.07 25.79 8.89
CA ALA A 440 1.94 26.67 8.10
C ALA A 440 1.98 26.27 6.61
N THR A 441 2.01 24.96 6.33
CA THR A 441 1.93 24.43 4.95
C THR A 441 0.59 24.77 4.29
N LYS A 442 -0.53 24.61 5.01
CA LYS A 442 -1.87 24.97 4.52
C LYS A 442 -2.02 26.47 4.30
N ASP A 443 -1.47 27.30 5.18
CA ASP A 443 -1.57 28.76 5.09
C ASP A 443 -0.85 29.31 3.85
N VAL A 444 0.33 28.76 3.51
CA VAL A 444 1.04 29.12 2.25
C VAL A 444 0.22 28.73 1.01
N LEU A 445 -0.38 27.53 1.02
CA LEU A 445 -1.22 27.05 -0.08
C LEU A 445 -2.50 27.88 -0.22
N ALA A 446 -3.19 28.18 0.89
CA ALA A 446 -4.39 28.98 0.92
C ALA A 446 -4.16 30.44 0.48
N GLU A 447 -3.00 31.03 0.80
CA GLU A 447 -2.64 32.36 0.28
C GLU A 447 -2.34 32.37 -1.22
N GLY A 448 -1.90 31.25 -1.81
CA GLY A 448 -1.66 31.12 -3.24
C GLY A 448 -0.53 31.98 -3.84
N LYS A 449 0.21 32.75 -3.02
CA LYS A 449 1.25 33.69 -3.48
C LYS A 449 2.56 33.00 -3.86
N THR A 450 3.09 32.20 -2.93
CA THR A 450 4.36 31.47 -3.10
C THR A 450 4.03 30.00 -3.23
N VAL A 451 3.55 29.60 -4.40
CA VAL A 451 3.15 28.22 -4.70
C VAL A 451 3.86 27.70 -5.96
N THR A 452 3.98 26.38 -6.05
CA THR A 452 4.76 25.69 -7.08
C THR A 452 4.02 25.59 -8.42
N MET A 453 4.78 25.28 -9.48
CA MET A 453 4.32 25.27 -10.88
C MET A 453 3.19 24.27 -11.17
N ASP A 454 3.12 23.15 -10.44
CA ASP A 454 2.09 22.11 -10.60
C ASP A 454 0.67 22.59 -10.29
N ILE A 455 0.52 23.68 -9.53
CA ILE A 455 -0.76 24.37 -9.26
C ILE A 455 -0.82 25.79 -9.86
N GLY A 456 0.06 26.09 -10.82
CA GLY A 456 0.02 27.33 -11.60
C GLY A 456 0.73 28.54 -10.97
N GLY A 457 1.50 28.32 -9.89
CA GLY A 457 2.44 29.33 -9.38
C GLY A 457 3.79 29.31 -10.10
N ASN A 458 4.75 30.07 -9.58
CA ASN A 458 6.11 30.18 -10.14
C ASN A 458 7.21 29.96 -9.08
N ALA A 459 6.87 29.60 -7.84
CA ALA A 459 7.85 29.41 -6.79
C ALA A 459 8.65 28.11 -6.99
N SER A 460 9.93 28.16 -6.67
CA SER A 460 10.82 27.00 -6.54
C SER A 460 10.53 26.17 -5.28
N THR A 461 11.08 24.95 -5.22
CA THR A 461 11.03 24.10 -4.00
C THR A 461 11.58 24.87 -2.80
N THR A 462 12.67 25.64 -2.99
CA THR A 462 13.29 26.47 -1.94
C THR A 462 12.38 27.61 -1.50
N GLU A 463 11.88 28.46 -2.41
CA GLU A 463 11.01 29.60 -2.06
C GLU A 463 9.71 29.15 -1.37
N PHE A 464 9.15 28.00 -1.77
CA PHE A 464 8.01 27.38 -1.10
C PHE A 464 8.36 26.94 0.33
N THR A 465 9.54 26.35 0.53
CA THR A 465 10.05 25.93 1.85
C THR A 465 10.29 27.14 2.75
N GLU A 466 10.91 28.20 2.23
CA GLU A 466 11.15 29.46 2.94
C GLU A 466 9.83 30.16 3.32
N ALA A 467 8.81 30.12 2.47
CA ALA A 467 7.48 30.65 2.79
C ALA A 467 6.81 29.89 3.94
N ILE A 468 6.97 28.56 4.03
CA ILE A 468 6.47 27.77 5.16
C ILE A 468 7.24 28.11 6.43
N ILE A 469 8.57 28.22 6.35
CA ILE A 469 9.42 28.65 7.48
C ILE A 469 9.03 30.06 7.96
N ALA A 470 8.71 30.98 7.05
CA ALA A 470 8.23 32.32 7.39
C ALA A 470 6.89 32.31 8.15
N LYS A 471 6.02 31.32 7.90
CA LYS A 471 4.72 31.11 8.60
C LYS A 471 4.82 30.43 9.96
N LEU A 472 5.99 29.90 10.32
CA LEU A 472 6.24 29.26 11.62
C LEU A 472 6.76 30.24 12.69
N ASN A 473 7.01 31.51 12.31
CA ASN A 473 7.39 32.60 13.22
C ASN A 473 6.18 33.46 13.61
#